data_AF-A0A966MJS3-F1
#
_entry.id   AF-A0A966MJS3-F1
#
_cell.length_a   1.000
_cell.length_b   1.000
_cell.length_c   1.000
_cell.angle_alpha   90.00
_cell.angle_beta   90.00
_cell.angle_gamma   90.00
#
_symmetry.space_group_name_H-M   'P 1'
#
loop_
_entity.id
_entity.type
_entity.pdbx_description
1 polymer ?
#
loop_
_entity_poly.entity_id
_entity_poly.type
_entity_poly.pdbx_seq_one_letter_code
_entity_poly.pdbx_strand_id
1 'polypeptide(L)' 'MKNKFTKIGLISISDRASKGEYEDQGIPNLKSWLQKALSSPFETIEKVIPDEKPLIESTLI' A
#
# COMPACT_ATOMS: atom_id res chain seq x y z
N MET A 1 14.08 20.81 -14.67
CA MET A 1 13.38 19.51 -14.56
C MET A 1 12.23 19.70 -13.57
N LYS A 2 10.98 19.39 -13.93
CA LYS A 2 9.88 19.46 -12.95
C LYS A 2 10.09 18.32 -11.95
N ASN A 3 10.29 18.64 -10.67
CA ASN A 3 10.21 17.65 -9.60
C ASN A 3 8.77 17.13 -9.57
N LYS A 4 8.51 16.02 -10.27
CA LYS A 4 7.22 15.35 -10.26
C LYS A 4 7.16 14.51 -9.01
N PHE A 5 6.52 15.05 -7.98
CA PHE A 5 6.22 14.32 -6.76
C PHE A 5 5.21 13.20 -7.05
N THR A 6 5.57 11.95 -6.74
CA THR A 6 4.76 10.77 -7.09
C THR A 6 4.02 10.23 -5.87
N LYS A 7 2.72 9.97 -6.01
CA LYS A 7 1.93 9.27 -4.99
C LYS A 7 1.74 7.81 -5.41
N ILE A 8 1.93 6.88 -4.49
CA ILE A 8 1.87 5.43 -4.73
C ILE A 8 0.91 4.81 -3.71
N GLY A 9 -0.15 4.15 -4.20
CA GLY A 9 -1.08 3.40 -3.35
C GLY A 9 -0.55 2.00 -3.03
N LEU A 10 -0.53 1.62 -1.76
CA LEU A 10 -0.17 0.29 -1.26
C LEU A 10 -1.39 -0.30 -0.53
N ILE A 11 -1.92 -1.41 -1.04
CA ILE A 11 -3.12 -2.04 -0.49
C ILE A 11 -2.76 -3.48 -0.13
N SER A 12 -2.86 -3.83 1.16
CA SER A 12 -2.80 -5.22 1.64
C SER A 12 -4.23 -5.76 1.71
N ILE A 13 -4.47 -6.91 1.09
CA ILE A 13 -5.78 -7.55 1.02
C ILE A 13 -5.68 -8.85 1.82
N SER A 14 -6.21 -8.84 3.04
CA SER A 14 -6.18 -9.99 3.95
C SER A 14 -7.19 -9.82 5.07
N ASP A 15 -8.12 -10.76 5.15
CA ASP A 15 -9.08 -10.88 6.24
C ASP A 15 -8.45 -10.89 7.63
N ARG A 16 -7.36 -11.63 7.77
CA ARG A 16 -6.68 -11.81 9.06
C ARG A 16 -5.92 -10.54 9.44
N ALA A 17 -5.24 -9.90 8.48
CA ALA A 17 -4.53 -8.65 8.72
C ALA A 17 -5.51 -7.52 9.05
N SER A 18 -6.62 -7.42 8.31
CA SER A 18 -7.63 -6.38 8.54
C SER A 18 -8.36 -6.55 9.87
N LYS A 19 -8.46 -7.78 10.39
CA LYS A 19 -9.01 -8.10 11.72
C LYS A 19 -7.96 -8.00 12.84
N GLY A 20 -6.69 -7.76 12.51
CA GLY A 20 -5.59 -7.72 13.48
C GLY A 20 -5.21 -9.08 14.07
N GLU A 21 -5.63 -10.19 13.45
CA GLU A 21 -5.21 -11.54 13.85
C GLU A 21 -3.71 -11.76 13.64
N TYR A 22 -3.14 -11.09 12.63
CA TYR A 22 -1.70 -10.90 12.48
C TYR A 22 -1.39 -9.49 11.97
N GLU A 23 -0.15 -9.05 12.19
CA GLU A 23 0.35 -7.78 11.67
C GLU A 23 0.65 -7.88 10.16
N ASP A 24 0.24 -6.88 9.38
CA ASP A 24 0.60 -6.80 7.97
C ASP A 24 2.10 -6.57 7.80
N GLN A 25 2.78 -7.55 7.20
CA GLN A 25 4.19 -7.42 6.80
C GLN A 25 4.33 -7.04 5.32
N GLY A 26 3.23 -7.01 4.55
CA GLY A 26 3.25 -6.72 3.12
C GLY A 26 3.62 -5.27 2.84
N ILE A 27 2.86 -4.32 3.40
CA ILE A 27 3.07 -2.88 3.19
C ILE A 27 4.45 -2.43 3.71
N PRO A 28 4.89 -2.80 4.93
CA PRO A 28 6.23 -2.43 5.42
C PRO A 28 7.36 -2.89 4.47
N ASN A 29 7.28 -4.14 3.99
CA ASN A 29 8.28 -4.69 3.08
C ASN A 29 8.26 -4.00 1.72
N LEU A 30 7.08 -3.74 1.16
CA LEU A 30 6.93 -3.07 -0.13
C LEU A 30 7.41 -1.62 -0.06
N LYS A 31 7.11 -0.90 1.03
CA LYS A 31 7.61 0.45 1.29
C LYS A 31 9.14 0.47 1.40
N SER A 32 9.73 -0.46 2.14
CA SER A 32 11.20 -0.59 2.24
C SER A 32 11.84 -0.86 0.87
N TRP A 33 11.19 -1.69 0.05
CA TRP A 33 11.66 -1.96 -1.31
C TRP A 33 11.58 -0.71 -2.20
N LEU A 34 10.46 0.03 -2.17
CA LEU A 34 10.28 1.26 -2.93
C LEU A 34 11.33 2.32 -2.56
N GLN A 35 11.65 2.45 -1.27
CA GLN A 35 12.70 3.36 -0.79
C GLN A 35 14.09 3.03 -1.35
N LYS A 36 14.36 1.75 -1.65
CA LYS A 36 15.62 1.31 -2.27
C LYS A 36 15.58 1.42 -3.80
N ALA A 37 14.42 1.21 -4.40
CA ALA A 37 14.25 1.14 -5.85
C ALA A 37 14.07 2.52 -6.52
N LEU A 38 13.42 3.47 -5.85
CA LEU A 38 13.09 4.77 -6.41
C LEU A 38 14.06 5.85 -5.92
N SER A 39 14.71 6.54 -6.85
CA SER A 39 15.59 7.68 -6.55
C SER A 39 14.85 9.02 -6.40
N SER A 40 13.62 9.10 -6.90
CA SER A 40 12.81 10.32 -6.88
C SER A 40 11.92 10.36 -5.64
N PRO A 41 11.66 11.55 -5.05
CA PRO A 41 10.73 11.68 -3.93
C PRO A 41 9.33 11.14 -4.26
N PHE A 42 8.77 10.38 -3.31
CA PHE A 42 7.43 9.82 -3.39
C PHE A 42 6.74 9.82 -2.03
N GLU A 43 5.42 9.67 -2.05
CA GLU A 43 4.55 9.47 -0.88
C GLU A 43 3.74 8.18 -1.06
N THR A 44 3.54 7.44 0.02
CA THR A 44 2.71 6.22 0.03
C THR A 44 1.35 6.49 0.66
N ILE A 45 0.29 5.93 0.07
CA ILE A 45 -1.06 5.87 0.64
C ILE A 45 -1.33 4.41 0.96
N GLU A 46 -1.52 4.10 2.23
CA GLU A 46 -1.49 2.72 2.74
C GLU A 46 -2.87 2.31 3.27
N LYS A 47 -3.34 1.11 2.89
CA LYS A 47 -4.58 0.52 3.42
C LYS A 47 -4.44 -0.99 3.58
N VAL A 48 -4.96 -1.51 4.70
CA VAL A 48 -5.19 -2.95 4.91
C VAL A 48 -6.70 -3.17 4.88
N ILE A 49 -7.18 -4.04 3.99
CA ILE A 49 -8.60 -4.34 3.78
C ILE A 49 -8.85 -5.85 3.77
N PRO A 50 -10.06 -6.33 4.13
CA PRO A 50 -10.46 -7.73 3.97
C PRO A 50 -10.53 -8.13 2.49
N ASP A 51 -10.66 -9.44 2.23
CA ASP A 51 -10.72 -10.00 0.86
C ASP A 51 -12.11 -9.89 0.21
N GLU A 52 -12.75 -8.74 0.39
CA GLU A 52 -14.09 -8.44 -0.11
C GLU A 52 -14.03 -7.66 -1.44
N LYS A 53 -14.54 -8.28 -2.51
CA LYS A 53 -14.51 -7.70 -3.87
C LYS A 53 -15.05 -6.25 -3.95
N PRO A 54 -16.24 -5.90 -3.41
CA PRO A 54 -16.74 -4.52 -3.51
C PRO A 54 -15.85 -3.50 -2.81
N LEU A 55 -15.22 -3.92 -1.70
CA LEU A 55 -14.31 -3.05 -0.97
C LEU A 55 -12.98 -2.86 -1.70
N ILE A 56 -12.45 -3.91 -2.33
CA ILE A 56 -11.27 -3.83 -3.18
C ILE A 56 -11.52 -2.86 -4.34
N GLU A 57 -12.64 -3.01 -5.05
CA GLU A 57 -13.01 -2.14 -6.17
C GLU A 57 -13.11 -0.67 -5.74
N SER A 58 -13.85 -0.38 -4.67
CA SER A 58 -13.99 0.99 -4.16
C SER A 58 -12.69 1.58 -3.59
N THR A 59 -11.72 0.75 -3.21
CA THR A 59 -10.42 1.21 -2.72
C THR A 59 -9.45 1.58 -3.85
N LEU A 60 -9.65 1.04 -5.06
CA LEU A 60 -8.78 1.27 -6.23
C LEU A 60 -9.14 2.53 -7.05
N ILE A 61 -10.27 3.18 -6.76
CA ILE A 61 -10.83 4.31 -7.52
C ILE A 61 -10.44 5.65 -6.90
#